data_AF-A0A9D5KGZ6-F1
#
_entry.id   AF-A0A9D5KGZ6-F1
#
_cell.length_a   1.000
_cell.length_b   1.000
_cell.length_c   1.000
_cell.angle_alpha   90.00
_cell.angle_beta   90.00
_cell.angle_gamma   90.00
#
_symmetry.space_group_name_H-M   'P 1'
#
loop_
_entity.id
_entity.type
_entity.pdbx_description
1 polymer ?
#
loop_
_entity_poly.entity_id
_entity_poly.type
_entity_poly.pdbx_seq_one_letter_code
_entity_poly.pdbx_strand_id
1 'polypeptide(L)' 'MRQIMILNMFAVALVAFEPRADQFSDLWYDGNAELSTYEITEMRYGEPRKGSRVMVFVTEPMRLSTHIKPDVKLPP' A
#
# COMPACT_ATOMS: atom_id res chain seq x y z
N MET A 1 46.71 -17.60 37.17
CA MET A 1 46.32 -16.53 38.12
C MET A 1 45.95 -15.28 37.32
N ARG A 2 44.80 -14.68 37.65
CA ARG A 2 44.35 -13.31 37.30
C ARG A 2 43.75 -13.09 35.89
N GLN A 3 42.49 -13.52 35.79
CA GLN A 3 41.32 -12.77 35.31
C GLN A 3 41.58 -11.32 34.85
N ILE A 4 41.22 -10.99 33.59
CA ILE A 4 40.70 -9.68 33.13
C ILE A 4 39.75 -9.94 31.93
N MET A 5 38.48 -9.54 32.12
CA MET A 5 37.46 -9.05 31.17
C MET A 5 37.23 -9.85 29.88
N ILE A 6 36.17 -10.67 29.77
CA ILE A 6 34.78 -10.29 29.41
C ILE A 6 34.72 -9.21 28.33
N LEU A 7 33.91 -9.53 27.30
CA LEU A 7 33.23 -8.63 26.37
C LEU A 7 33.79 -8.57 24.95
N ASN A 8 33.61 -9.65 24.19
CA ASN A 8 33.20 -9.50 22.79
C ASN A 8 31.68 -9.66 22.74
N MET A 9 31.00 -8.59 23.16
CA MET A 9 29.56 -8.44 22.97
C MET A 9 29.34 -8.33 21.46
N PHE A 10 28.56 -9.26 20.93
CA PHE A 10 28.01 -9.24 19.59
C PHE A 10 27.67 -7.81 19.17
N ALA A 11 28.46 -7.22 18.27
CA ALA A 11 27.99 -6.11 17.47
C ALA A 11 27.04 -6.69 16.42
N VAL A 12 25.83 -7.09 16.85
CA VAL A 12 24.70 -7.09 15.93
C VAL A 12 24.51 -5.63 15.59
N ALA A 13 24.84 -5.26 14.35
CA ALA A 13 24.43 -3.98 13.80
C ALA A 13 22.92 -3.90 14.01
N LEU A 14 22.50 -2.99 14.89
CA LEU A 14 21.14 -2.52 14.96
C LEU A 14 20.89 -1.79 13.65
N VAL A 15 20.58 -2.54 12.59
CA VAL A 15 19.89 -1.98 11.44
C VAL A 15 18.52 -1.61 11.98
N ALA A 16 18.38 -0.38 12.43
CA ALA A 16 17.08 0.20 12.69
C ALA A 16 16.30 0.07 11.38
N PHE A 17 15.31 -0.82 11.37
CA PHE A 17 14.25 -0.75 10.38
C PHE A 17 13.47 0.51 10.74
N GLU A 18 13.88 1.65 10.20
CA GLU A 18 13.01 2.81 10.13
C GLU A 18 11.85 2.35 9.25
N PRO A 19 10.65 2.07 9.80
CA PRO A 19 9.52 1.86 8.93
C PRO A 19 9.44 3.13 8.12
N ARG A 20 9.52 3.03 6.78
CA ARG A 20 9.24 4.17 5.92
C ARG A 20 7.73 4.48 5.95
N ALA A 21 7.15 4.50 7.15
CA ALA A 21 5.78 4.84 7.43
C ALA A 21 5.46 6.19 6.82
N ASP A 22 6.42 7.11 6.85
CA ASP A 22 6.40 8.41 6.20
C ASP A 22 6.18 8.25 4.68
N GLN A 23 7.03 7.49 3.98
CA GLN A 23 6.90 7.31 2.52
C GLN A 23 5.65 6.53 2.12
N PHE A 24 5.23 5.55 2.93
CA PHE A 24 4.00 4.81 2.67
C PHE A 24 2.78 5.72 2.84
N SER A 25 2.73 6.48 3.93
CA SER A 25 1.61 7.36 4.24
C SER A 25 1.51 8.49 3.23
N ASP A 26 2.64 9.08 2.83
CA ASP A 26 2.69 10.12 1.79
C ASP A 26 2.15 9.61 0.45
N LEU A 27 2.41 8.35 0.10
CA LEU A 27 1.90 7.73 -1.13
C LEU A 27 0.44 7.31 -1.00
N TRP A 28 0.07 6.68 0.12
CA TRP A 28 -1.25 6.07 0.30
C TRP A 28 -2.35 7.09 0.61
N TYR A 29 -1.98 8.25 1.15
CA TYR A 29 -2.89 9.35 1.50
C TYR A 29 -2.68 10.59 0.61
N ASP A 30 -2.19 10.40 -0.61
CA ASP A 30 -1.91 11.48 -1.58
C ASP A 30 -3.16 12.16 -2.16
N GLY A 31 -4.35 11.65 -1.85
CA GLY A 31 -5.64 12.19 -2.28
C GLY A 31 -6.06 11.81 -3.70
N ASN A 32 -5.30 10.97 -4.40
CA ASN A 32 -5.64 10.55 -5.77
C ASN A 32 -6.61 9.36 -5.82
N ALA A 33 -6.96 8.77 -4.68
CA ALA A 33 -7.92 7.67 -4.60
C ALA A 33 -9.15 8.02 -3.75
N GLU A 34 -10.30 7.48 -4.13
CA GLU A 34 -11.56 7.55 -3.40
C GLU A 34 -12.02 6.14 -2.99
N LEU A 35 -12.51 6.04 -1.75
CA LEU A 35 -13.13 4.84 -1.20
C LEU A 35 -14.61 5.10 -0.94
N SER A 36 -15.46 4.26 -1.53
CA SER A 36 -16.90 4.29 -1.28
C SER A 36 -17.39 2.92 -0.83
N THR A 37 -18.23 2.90 0.21
CA THR A 37 -18.80 1.67 0.78
C THR A 37 -20.29 1.57 0.47
N TYR A 38 -20.74 0.37 0.12
CA TYR A 38 -22.12 0.12 -0.26
C TYR A 38 -22.65 -1.13 0.42
N GLU A 39 -23.90 -1.06 0.86
CA GLU A 39 -24.73 -2.24 1.12
C GLU A 39 -25.39 -2.66 -0.19
N ILE A 40 -25.18 -3.90 -0.61
CA ILE A 40 -25.64 -4.42 -1.90
C ILE A 40 -26.47 -5.68 -1.75
N THR A 41 -27.34 -5.93 -2.73
CA THR A 41 -27.99 -7.22 -2.93
C THR A 41 -27.74 -7.66 -4.37
N GLU A 42 -27.01 -8.76 -4.56
CA GLU A 42 -26.63 -9.30 -5.86
C GLU A 42 -27.32 -10.64 -6.12
N MET A 43 -27.78 -10.87 -7.35
CA MET A 43 -28.31 -12.16 -7.78
C MET A 43 -27.17 -13.11 -8.13
N ARG A 44 -27.04 -14.22 -7.40
CA ARG A 44 -26.03 -15.27 -7.68
C ARG A 44 -26.70 -16.64 -7.73
N TYR A 45 -26.57 -17.33 -8.86
CA TYR A 45 -27.19 -18.65 -9.10
C TYR A 45 -28.71 -18.66 -8.85
N GLY A 46 -29.41 -17.60 -9.28
CA GLY A 46 -30.87 -17.49 -9.11
C GLY A 46 -31.33 -16.96 -7.75
N GLU A 47 -30.42 -16.77 -6.78
CA GLU A 47 -30.77 -16.35 -5.42
C GLU A 47 -30.19 -14.97 -5.06
N PRO A 48 -30.97 -14.07 -4.42
CA PRO A 48 -30.47 -12.79 -3.95
C PRO A 48 -29.54 -12.98 -2.74
N ARG A 49 -28.37 -12.35 -2.75
CA ARG A 49 -27.42 -12.35 -1.63
C ARG A 49 -27.07 -10.94 -1.21
N LYS A 50 -27.20 -10.67 0.09
CA LYS A 50 -26.79 -9.42 0.72
C LYS A 50 -25.29 -9.44 1.01
N GLY A 51 -24.65 -8.28 0.92
CA GLY A 51 -23.27 -8.11 1.35
C GLY A 51 -22.87 -6.64 1.33
N SER A 52 -21.67 -6.37 1.85
CA SER A 52 -21.05 -5.06 1.79
C SER A 52 -19.96 -5.06 0.72
N ARG A 53 -19.85 -3.97 -0.05
CA ARG A 53 -18.85 -3.79 -1.11
C ARG A 53 -18.08 -2.50 -0.90
N VAL A 54 -16.80 -2.55 -1.22
CA VAL A 54 -15.94 -1.37 -1.28
C VAL A 54 -15.60 -1.12 -2.75
N MET A 55 -15.88 0.09 -3.22
CA MET A 55 -15.36 0.60 -4.49
C MET A 55 -14.11 1.40 -4.22
N VAL A 56 -13.02 1.01 -4.89
CA VAL A 56 -11.76 1.73 -4.89
C VAL A 56 -11.63 2.39 -6.25
N PHE A 57 -11.65 3.71 -6.31
CA PHE A 57 -11.45 4.47 -7.53
C PHE A 57 -10.12 5.22 -7.44
N VAL A 58 -9.21 5.01 -8.38
CA VAL A 58 -7.88 5.64 -8.39
C VAL A 58 -7.74 6.53 -9.62
N THR A 59 -7.34 7.77 -9.38
CA THR A 59 -7.05 8.75 -10.43
C THR A 59 -5.60 8.56 -10.86
N GLU A 60 -5.40 8.05 -12.07
CA GLU A 60 -4.07 7.80 -12.60
C GLU A 60 -3.92 8.35 -14.02
N PRO A 61 -2.69 8.69 -14.47
CA PRO A 61 -2.46 9.13 -15.83
C PRO A 61 -2.82 8.05 -16.86
N MET A 62 -3.45 8.45 -17.97
CA MET A 62 -3.70 7.59 -19.12
C MET A 62 -3.17 8.23 -20.40
N ARG A 63 -2.56 7.43 -21.28
CA ARG A 63 -2.22 7.91 -22.62
C ARG A 63 -3.49 8.05 -23.45
N LEU A 64 -3.86 9.26 -23.85
CA LEU A 64 -5.10 9.54 -24.59
C LEU A 64 -5.18 8.82 -25.95
N SER A 65 -4.05 8.60 -26.62
CA SER A 65 -4.04 7.93 -27.92
C SER A 65 -4.34 6.42 -27.83
N THR A 66 -3.85 5.76 -26.79
CA THR A 66 -3.95 4.31 -26.64
C THR A 66 -4.94 3.88 -25.56
N HIS A 67 -5.36 4.80 -24.70
CA HIS A 67 -6.14 4.54 -23.49
C HIS A 67 -5.49 3.48 -22.58
N ILE A 68 -4.16 3.46 -22.54
CA ILE A 68 -3.37 2.55 -21.70
C ILE A 68 -2.72 3.35 -20.57
N LYS A 69 -2.73 2.76 -19.37
CA LYS A 69 -1.94 3.24 -18.23
C LYS A 69 -0.45 3.14 -18.56
N PRO A 70 0.31 4.24 -18.51
CA PRO A 70 1.73 4.22 -18.82
C PRO A 70 2.55 3.61 -17.67
N ASP A 71 3.65 2.92 -18.00
CA ASP A 71 4.61 2.41 -17.00
C ASP A 71 5.48 3.53 -16.41
N VAL A 72 5.70 4.60 -17.18
CA VAL A 72 6.47 5.78 -16.77
C VAL A 72 5.56 6.97 -16.55
N LYS A 73 5.93 7.83 -15.60
CA LYS A 73 5.23 9.09 -15.35
C LYS A 73 5.17 9.90 -16.65
N LEU A 74 3.97 10.33 -17.03
CA LEU A 74 3.81 11.20 -18.20
C LEU A 74 4.51 12.54 -17.91
N PRO A 75 5.14 13.15 -18.93
CA PRO A 75 5.53 14.56 -18.82
C PRO A 75 4.29 15.42 -18.54
N PRO A 76 4.47 16.57 -17.84
CA PRO A 76 3.37 17.49 -17.55
C PRO A 76 2.68 18.01 -18.81
#